data_AF-A0A150XV62-F1
#
_entry.id   AF-A0A150XV62-F1
#
_cell.length_a   1.000
_cell.length_b   1.000
_cell.length_c   1.000
_cell.angle_alpha   90.00
_cell.angle_beta   90.00
_cell.angle_gamma   90.00
#
_symmetry.space_group_name_H-M   'P 1'
#
loop_
_entity.id
_entity.type
_entity.pdbx_description
1 polymer ?
#
loop_
_entity_poly.entity_id
_entity_poly.type
_entity_poly.pdbx_seq_one_letter_code
_entity_poly.pdbx_strand_id
1 'polypeptide(L)'
;MEVHHLVQEADGGANSLENAIPLCFDCHADAGHYNSRHPKGTKFSIPELTNARDDWYKLVSKKSIPEKLVISEHLQSSYYILHTLGILEKTLSKDFSSINKFRAKTYLASNEISSYWKDILKTHKKDFKWNVEQNLMVEMREFSSLEEYKSAYNNYSIVNKGAEDYPYYEATREVTWEELLQAKFPNSFVTLLSNSGFEARDICTALLRPNEDGCGDGNSSSAYIEYLEIAPLSFVFLGITNVSRKPIKLQLLKTDKQNHKLPNFNVLPMEMLLIPLSTVTNAFDIDRESICLEHTNGERGEDFSKVLNPININTDNIKNIGGKINPLSIIYNDNEGEYEVEIHKLDFNNLYSINSYWQCGSCPHLFYKTNDGLQRYSRELLVASSNKSGKDYFTIPPKVTHVIIRELEDEITYLDKVLINEIVVFENKVLNKGDFLEFKVNTNDKVEIIGKYVPFQNSISNTNDFWFRNQLIINSNKAYNKKGQLTT
;
A
#
# COMPACT_ATOMS: atom_id res chain seq x y z
N MET A 1 -7.55 -25.37 8.91
CA MET A 1 -7.29 -25.92 7.56
C MET A 1 -7.96 -27.27 7.49
N GLU A 2 -8.56 -27.57 6.35
CA GLU A 2 -9.15 -28.86 6.03
C GLU A 2 -8.48 -29.40 4.76
N VAL A 3 -8.54 -30.71 4.58
CA VAL A 3 -8.06 -31.36 3.35
C VAL A 3 -9.28 -31.60 2.47
N HIS A 4 -9.25 -31.04 1.27
CA HIS A 4 -10.28 -31.21 0.26
C HIS A 4 -9.78 -32.15 -0.83
N HIS A 5 -10.68 -32.94 -1.42
CA HIS A 5 -10.39 -33.67 -2.65
C HIS A 5 -10.66 -32.77 -3.87
N LEU A 6 -9.70 -32.64 -4.77
CA LEU A 6 -9.86 -31.87 -6.02
C LEU A 6 -11.01 -32.45 -6.87
N VAL A 7 -11.10 -33.77 -6.92
CA VAL A 7 -12.28 -34.52 -7.37
C VAL A 7 -12.83 -35.25 -6.15
N GLN A 8 -14.08 -34.96 -5.77
CA GLN A 8 -14.69 -35.58 -4.60
C GLN A 8 -14.74 -37.11 -4.73
N GLU A 9 -14.55 -37.84 -3.63
CA GLU A 9 -14.69 -39.30 -3.62
C GLU A 9 -16.08 -39.75 -4.11
N ALA A 10 -17.11 -38.97 -3.78
CA ALA A 10 -18.48 -39.21 -4.24
C ALA A 10 -18.63 -39.14 -5.77
N ASP A 11 -17.75 -38.38 -6.44
CA ASP A 11 -17.68 -38.25 -7.90
C ASP A 11 -16.63 -39.17 -8.53
N GLY A 12 -16.12 -40.15 -7.77
CA GLY A 12 -15.13 -41.12 -8.23
C GLY A 12 -13.67 -40.66 -8.12
N GLY A 13 -13.41 -39.58 -7.39
CA GLY A 13 -12.05 -39.13 -7.09
C GLY A 13 -11.28 -40.10 -6.19
N ALA A 14 -9.97 -40.20 -6.41
CA ALA A 14 -9.12 -41.08 -5.62
C ALA A 14 -8.78 -40.47 -4.25
N ASN A 15 -8.70 -41.29 -3.20
CA ASN A 15 -8.20 -40.84 -1.90
C ASN A 15 -6.65 -40.88 -1.88
N SER A 16 -6.02 -39.97 -2.61
CA SER A 16 -4.56 -39.90 -2.76
C SER A 16 -4.03 -38.49 -2.51
N LEU A 17 -2.72 -38.37 -2.25
CA LEU A 17 -2.08 -37.07 -2.03
C LEU A 17 -2.19 -36.17 -3.27
N GLU A 18 -2.14 -36.77 -4.46
CA GLU A 18 -2.32 -36.11 -5.76
C GLU A 18 -3.77 -35.70 -6.03
N ASN A 19 -4.71 -36.01 -5.14
CA ASN A 19 -6.07 -35.50 -5.18
C ASN A 19 -6.36 -34.62 -3.96
N ALA A 20 -5.42 -34.44 -3.03
CA ALA A 20 -5.62 -33.72 -1.78
C ALA A 20 -5.08 -32.29 -1.88
N ILE A 21 -5.85 -31.30 -1.41
CA ILE A 21 -5.40 -29.91 -1.27
C ILE A 21 -5.74 -29.38 0.13
N PRO A 22 -4.78 -28.76 0.85
CA PRO A 22 -5.07 -28.08 2.11
C PRO A 22 -5.72 -26.72 1.86
N LEU A 23 -6.90 -26.48 2.41
CA LEU A 23 -7.67 -25.24 2.26
C LEU A 23 -8.04 -24.65 3.63
N CYS A 24 -8.28 -23.33 3.70
CA CYS A 24 -8.99 -22.72 4.84
C CYS A 24 -10.49 -23.06 4.76
N PHE A 25 -11.26 -22.76 5.82
CA PHE A 25 -12.69 -23.08 5.86
C PHE A 25 -13.47 -22.42 4.71
N ASP A 26 -13.17 -21.16 4.38
CA ASP A 26 -13.90 -20.43 3.33
C ASP A 26 -13.53 -20.94 1.93
N CYS A 27 -12.24 -21.11 1.64
CA CYS A 27 -11.81 -21.71 0.37
C CYS A 27 -12.32 -23.15 0.22
N HIS A 28 -12.44 -23.89 1.32
CA HIS A 28 -12.98 -25.24 1.31
C HIS A 28 -14.47 -25.23 0.92
N ALA A 29 -15.23 -24.25 1.40
CA ALA A 29 -16.63 -24.05 1.01
C ALA A 29 -16.78 -23.69 -0.47
N ASP A 30 -15.80 -23.03 -1.11
CA ASP A 30 -15.90 -22.64 -2.53
C ASP A 30 -15.43 -23.72 -3.52
N ALA A 31 -14.45 -24.55 -3.14
CA ALA A 31 -13.77 -25.51 -4.02
C ALA A 31 -14.68 -26.59 -4.63
N GLY A 32 -15.80 -26.93 -3.99
CA GLY A 32 -16.74 -27.95 -4.47
C GLY A 32 -17.90 -27.42 -5.34
N HIS A 33 -18.01 -26.10 -5.52
CA HIS A 33 -19.22 -25.49 -6.10
C HIS A 33 -19.09 -25.14 -7.59
N TYR A 34 -17.96 -25.44 -8.23
CA TYR A 34 -17.71 -25.13 -9.63
C TYR A 34 -18.66 -25.90 -10.54
N ASN A 35 -19.44 -25.18 -11.34
CA ASN A 35 -20.39 -25.75 -12.28
C ASN A 35 -19.92 -25.51 -13.71
N SER A 36 -19.40 -26.55 -14.35
CA SER A 36 -18.92 -26.50 -15.74
C SER A 36 -20.02 -26.13 -16.75
N ARG A 37 -21.30 -26.33 -16.41
CA ARG A 37 -22.45 -25.96 -17.27
C ARG A 37 -22.90 -24.51 -17.09
N HIS A 38 -22.49 -23.87 -15.99
CA HIS A 38 -22.76 -22.47 -15.71
C HIS A 38 -21.54 -21.82 -15.05
N PRO A 39 -20.49 -21.50 -15.84
CA PRO A 39 -19.21 -20.98 -15.33
C PRO A 39 -19.29 -19.49 -14.98
N LYS A 40 -20.27 -19.10 -14.15
CA LYS A 40 -20.40 -17.74 -13.61
C LYS A 40 -20.10 -17.75 -12.11
N GLY A 41 -19.23 -16.84 -11.67
CA GLY A 41 -18.88 -16.64 -10.26
C GLY A 41 -17.38 -16.82 -9.97
N THR A 42 -17.00 -16.63 -8.72
CA THR A 42 -15.62 -16.70 -8.18
C THR A 42 -15.16 -18.13 -7.83
N LYS A 43 -15.77 -19.14 -8.47
CA LYS A 43 -15.58 -20.54 -8.07
C LYS A 43 -14.39 -21.17 -8.79
N PHE A 44 -13.63 -21.99 -8.09
CA PHE A 44 -12.38 -22.56 -8.60
C PHE A 44 -12.60 -23.83 -9.43
N SER A 45 -12.02 -23.87 -10.61
CA SER A 45 -11.96 -25.07 -11.44
C SER A 45 -10.92 -26.07 -10.91
N ILE A 46 -11.05 -27.35 -11.29
CA ILE A 46 -10.08 -28.39 -10.92
C ILE A 46 -8.64 -28.03 -11.35
N PRO A 47 -8.38 -27.51 -12.57
CA PRO A 47 -7.03 -27.07 -12.96
C PRO A 47 -6.48 -25.95 -12.07
N GLU A 48 -7.31 -24.99 -11.67
CA GLU A 48 -6.89 -23.90 -10.76
C GLU A 48 -6.52 -24.42 -9.38
N LEU A 49 -7.36 -25.29 -8.80
CA LEU A 49 -7.08 -25.94 -7.53
C LEU A 49 -5.83 -26.83 -7.61
N THR A 50 -5.64 -27.55 -8.71
CA THR A 50 -4.45 -28.38 -8.95
C THR A 50 -3.18 -27.54 -8.98
N ASN A 51 -3.20 -26.42 -9.71
CA ASN A 51 -2.06 -25.49 -9.77
C ASN A 51 -1.78 -24.88 -8.38
N ALA A 52 -2.82 -24.44 -7.67
CA ALA A 52 -2.68 -23.88 -6.33
C ALA A 52 -2.07 -24.88 -5.35
N ARG A 53 -2.49 -26.16 -5.40
CA ARG A 53 -1.88 -27.24 -4.62
C ARG A 53 -0.41 -27.43 -4.97
N ASP A 54 -0.09 -27.56 -6.25
CA ASP A 54 1.28 -27.84 -6.69
C ASP A 54 2.23 -26.70 -6.35
N ASP A 55 1.76 -25.46 -6.47
CA ASP A 55 2.52 -24.28 -6.09
C ASP A 55 2.71 -24.22 -4.57
N TRP A 56 1.69 -24.57 -3.79
CA TRP A 56 1.84 -24.72 -2.34
C TRP A 56 2.86 -25.80 -1.97
N TYR A 57 2.80 -26.98 -2.58
CA TYR A 57 3.75 -28.07 -2.32
C TYR A 57 5.17 -27.69 -2.72
N LYS A 58 5.36 -27.04 -3.88
CA LYS A 58 6.66 -26.51 -4.30
C LYS A 58 7.17 -25.45 -3.32
N LEU A 59 6.29 -24.59 -2.82
CA LEU A 59 6.64 -23.57 -1.83
C LEU A 59 7.10 -24.23 -0.53
N VAL A 60 6.35 -25.21 -0.03
CA VAL A 60 6.68 -26.02 1.17
C VAL A 60 7.97 -26.81 0.99
N SER A 61 8.23 -27.35 -0.20
CA SER A 61 9.44 -28.14 -0.46
C SER A 61 10.69 -27.29 -0.65
N LYS A 62 10.54 -26.06 -1.17
CA LYS A 62 11.66 -25.15 -1.46
C LYS A 62 12.03 -24.25 -0.28
N LYS A 63 11.04 -23.85 0.52
CA LYS A 63 11.28 -23.10 1.76
C LYS A 63 11.37 -24.13 2.88
N SER A 64 12.41 -24.06 3.70
CA SER A 64 12.31 -24.61 5.05
C SER A 64 11.19 -23.82 5.72
N ILE A 65 9.95 -24.30 5.63
CA ILE A 65 8.88 -23.77 6.47
C ILE A 65 9.44 -23.94 7.87
N PRO A 66 9.69 -22.84 8.61
CA PRO A 66 10.30 -22.93 9.92
C PRO A 66 9.48 -23.97 10.68
N GLU A 67 10.18 -25.03 11.10
CA GLU A 67 9.65 -26.12 11.89
C GLU A 67 8.70 -25.49 12.91
N LYS A 68 7.41 -25.87 12.84
CA LYS A 68 6.31 -25.21 13.56
C LYS A 68 6.82 -24.74 14.91
N LEU A 69 7.09 -23.44 15.05
CA LEU A 69 7.05 -22.74 16.33
C LEU A 69 5.75 -23.23 16.96
N VAL A 70 5.86 -23.91 18.09
CA VAL A 70 4.78 -24.60 18.79
C VAL A 70 3.51 -23.77 18.64
N ILE A 71 2.62 -24.18 17.73
CA ILE A 71 1.37 -23.47 17.53
C ILE A 71 0.61 -23.74 18.81
N SER A 72 0.53 -22.74 19.68
CA SER A 72 -0.24 -22.87 20.89
C SER A 72 -1.66 -23.27 20.49
N GLU A 73 -2.16 -24.37 21.05
CA GLU A 73 -3.56 -24.77 20.88
C GLU A 73 -4.53 -23.75 21.47
N HIS A 74 -4.01 -22.78 22.24
CA HIS A 74 -4.80 -21.79 22.95
C HIS A 74 -4.69 -20.38 22.36
N LEU A 75 -3.53 -20.00 21.83
CA LEU A 75 -3.25 -18.64 21.39
C LEU A 75 -2.70 -18.57 19.96
N GLN A 76 -3.26 -17.67 19.17
CA GLN A 76 -2.69 -17.26 17.90
C GLN A 76 -2.15 -15.84 18.01
N SER A 77 -0.88 -15.66 17.66
CA SER A 77 -0.26 -14.34 17.48
C SER A 77 -0.25 -13.96 16.00
N SER A 78 -0.50 -12.69 15.71
CA SER A 78 -0.47 -12.15 14.34
C SER A 78 -0.10 -10.67 14.38
N TYR A 79 0.73 -10.22 13.45
CA TYR A 79 1.07 -8.81 13.32
C TYR A 79 0.12 -8.10 12.36
N TYR A 80 -0.24 -6.87 12.71
CA TYR A 80 -1.05 -5.99 11.89
C TYR A 80 -0.28 -4.70 11.63
N ILE A 81 -0.43 -4.13 10.44
CA ILE A 81 0.05 -2.79 10.12
C ILE A 81 -1.11 -1.95 9.59
N LEU A 82 -1.24 -0.72 10.11
CA LEU A 82 -2.20 0.27 9.63
C LEU A 82 -1.45 1.38 8.91
N HIS A 83 -1.88 1.76 7.71
CA HIS A 83 -1.19 2.78 6.92
C HIS A 83 -1.80 4.18 6.99
N THR A 84 -2.99 4.34 7.59
CA THR A 84 -3.71 5.64 7.60
C THR A 84 -4.02 6.14 9.02
N LEU A 85 -3.89 7.46 9.22
CA LEU A 85 -4.24 8.09 10.51
C LEU A 85 -5.75 8.03 10.79
N GLY A 86 -6.59 7.97 9.74
CA GLY A 86 -8.04 7.80 9.88
C GLY A 86 -8.42 6.47 10.53
N ILE A 87 -7.84 5.36 10.07
CA ILE A 87 -8.05 4.04 10.70
C ILE A 87 -7.42 4.00 12.08
N LEU A 88 -6.23 4.60 12.26
CA LEU A 88 -5.60 4.72 13.58
C LEU A 88 -6.53 5.43 14.58
N GLU A 89 -7.17 6.52 14.17
CA GLU A 89 -8.12 7.26 15.00
C GLU A 89 -9.28 6.36 15.45
N LYS A 90 -9.94 5.66 14.51
CA LYS A 90 -11.03 4.73 14.82
C LYS A 90 -10.56 3.62 15.78
N THR A 91 -9.37 3.09 15.52
CA THR A 91 -8.76 2.06 16.37
C THR A 91 -8.54 2.58 17.79
N LEU A 92 -7.96 3.76 17.94
CA LEU A 92 -7.68 4.38 19.25
C LEU A 92 -8.95 4.84 19.99
N SER A 93 -10.02 5.19 19.26
CA SER A 93 -11.35 5.42 19.83
C SER A 93 -12.10 4.13 20.19
N LYS A 94 -11.50 2.97 19.89
CA LYS A 94 -12.04 1.62 20.08
C LYS A 94 -13.30 1.34 19.26
N ASP A 95 -13.45 2.03 18.13
CA ASP A 95 -14.48 1.74 17.15
C ASP A 95 -14.03 0.58 16.26
N PHE A 96 -14.42 -0.63 16.65
CA PHE A 96 -14.22 -1.86 15.87
C PHE A 96 -15.51 -2.32 15.19
N SER A 97 -16.49 -1.43 14.99
CA SER A 97 -17.82 -1.81 14.50
C SER A 97 -17.80 -2.39 13.09
N SER A 98 -16.90 -1.95 12.20
CA SER A 98 -16.72 -2.51 10.86
C SER A 98 -16.16 -3.94 10.93
N ILE A 99 -15.13 -4.15 11.76
CA ILE A 99 -14.41 -5.42 11.88
C ILE A 99 -15.23 -6.48 12.64
N ASN A 100 -15.90 -6.09 13.73
CA ASN A 100 -16.68 -7.01 14.57
C ASN A 100 -17.91 -7.61 13.85
N LYS A 101 -18.22 -7.17 12.61
CA LYS A 101 -19.22 -7.84 11.75
C LYS A 101 -18.74 -9.18 11.21
N PHE A 102 -17.42 -9.34 11.05
CA PHE A 102 -16.80 -10.48 10.37
C PHE A 102 -16.01 -11.37 11.32
N ARG A 103 -15.68 -10.87 12.51
CA ARG A 103 -14.97 -11.61 13.54
C ARG A 103 -15.51 -11.35 14.93
N ALA A 104 -15.15 -12.21 15.87
CA ALA A 104 -15.42 -12.00 17.27
C ALA A 104 -14.73 -10.72 17.79
N LYS A 105 -15.22 -10.26 18.94
CA LYS A 105 -14.92 -8.94 19.49
C LYS A 105 -13.42 -8.69 19.65
N THR A 106 -13.01 -7.50 19.23
CA THR A 106 -11.64 -7.01 19.36
C THR A 106 -11.51 -5.98 20.50
N TYR A 107 -10.45 -6.11 21.28
CA TYR A 107 -10.07 -5.21 22.36
C TYR A 107 -8.74 -4.52 22.04
N LEU A 108 -8.55 -3.31 22.57
CA LEU A 108 -7.29 -2.57 22.45
C LEU A 108 -6.61 -2.43 23.82
N ALA A 109 -5.37 -2.90 23.94
CA ALA A 109 -4.50 -2.62 25.06
C ALA A 109 -3.98 -1.18 24.99
N SER A 110 -3.86 -0.53 26.15
CA SER A 110 -3.22 0.78 26.28
C SER A 110 -1.80 0.61 26.79
N ASN A 111 -0.85 1.29 26.16
CA ASN A 111 0.55 1.39 26.57
C ASN A 111 1.15 2.73 26.13
N GLU A 112 2.45 2.94 26.39
CA GLU A 112 3.18 4.15 26.01
C GLU A 112 3.12 4.44 24.50
N ILE A 113 3.09 3.40 23.65
CA ILE A 113 2.98 3.53 22.19
C ILE A 113 1.62 4.11 21.81
N SER A 114 0.52 3.60 22.37
CA SER A 114 -0.81 4.18 22.12
C SER A 114 -0.94 5.62 22.62
N SER A 115 -0.24 5.98 23.71
CA SER A 115 -0.22 7.35 24.21
C SER A 115 0.50 8.26 23.21
N TYR A 116 1.66 7.83 22.71
CA TYR A 116 2.39 8.54 21.67
C TYR A 116 1.56 8.69 20.38
N TRP A 117 0.83 7.65 19.95
CA TRP A 117 -0.06 7.74 18.79
C TRP A 117 -1.23 8.71 18.98
N LYS A 118 -1.76 8.84 20.21
CA LYS A 118 -2.75 9.88 20.52
C LYS A 118 -2.14 11.28 20.38
N ASP A 119 -0.89 11.46 20.80
CA ASP A 119 -0.19 12.73 20.64
C ASP A 119 0.06 13.05 19.16
N ILE A 120 0.48 12.05 18.35
CA ILE A 120 0.58 12.14 16.88
C ILE A 120 -0.74 12.63 16.28
N LEU A 121 -1.86 11.96 16.58
CA LEU A 121 -3.16 12.34 16.03
C LEU A 121 -3.58 13.75 16.47
N LYS A 122 -3.33 14.09 17.74
CA LYS A 122 -3.69 15.39 18.30
C LYS A 122 -2.91 16.52 17.64
N THR A 123 -1.60 16.40 17.52
CA THR A 123 -0.75 17.43 16.88
C THR A 123 -1.01 17.47 15.38
N HIS A 124 -1.19 16.32 14.73
CA HIS A 124 -1.57 16.23 13.32
C HIS A 124 -2.87 16.99 13.04
N LYS A 125 -3.94 16.71 13.78
CA LYS A 125 -5.23 17.40 13.60
C LYS A 125 -5.14 18.89 13.89
N LYS A 126 -4.31 19.29 14.86
CA LYS A 126 -4.11 20.70 15.17
C LYS A 126 -3.46 21.44 13.99
N ASP A 127 -2.46 20.82 13.37
CA ASP A 127 -1.64 21.47 12.35
C ASP A 127 -2.23 21.32 10.94
N PHE A 128 -2.84 20.17 10.62
CA PHE A 128 -3.37 19.80 9.30
C PHE A 128 -4.91 19.73 9.21
N LYS A 129 -5.64 19.99 10.31
CA LYS A 129 -7.11 20.01 10.40
C LYS A 129 -7.80 18.75 9.86
N TRP A 130 -8.32 18.81 8.63
CA TRP A 130 -9.15 17.79 7.96
C TRP A 130 -8.37 16.92 6.98
N ASN A 131 -7.06 17.15 6.82
CA ASN A 131 -6.23 16.43 5.87
C ASN A 131 -5.75 15.09 6.46
N VAL A 132 -6.69 14.33 7.02
CA VAL A 132 -6.41 13.21 7.94
C VAL A 132 -5.71 12.05 7.24
N GLU A 133 -5.80 11.92 5.91
CA GLU A 133 -5.38 10.66 5.30
C GLU A 133 -4.01 10.68 4.62
N GLN A 134 -3.58 11.71 3.88
CA GLN A 134 -2.42 11.50 2.97
C GLN A 134 -1.51 12.70 2.69
N ASN A 135 -1.72 13.87 3.31
CA ASN A 135 -0.86 15.04 3.05
C ASN A 135 -0.17 15.53 4.33
N LEU A 136 0.98 14.95 4.65
CA LEU A 136 1.88 15.53 5.64
C LEU A 136 2.81 16.57 4.98
N MET A 137 2.24 17.43 4.15
CA MET A 137 2.95 18.52 3.48
C MET A 137 3.21 19.64 4.48
N VAL A 138 4.45 19.75 4.94
CA VAL A 138 4.90 20.74 5.93
C VAL A 138 4.93 22.14 5.32
N GLU A 139 5.47 22.27 4.11
CA GLU A 139 5.61 23.55 3.43
C GLU A 139 5.59 23.35 1.91
N MET A 140 5.09 24.35 1.21
CA MET A 140 5.13 24.46 -0.25
C MET A 140 5.99 25.67 -0.61
N ARG A 141 6.94 25.49 -1.54
CA ARG A 141 7.83 26.55 -2.01
C ARG A 141 7.79 26.64 -3.53
N GLU A 142 7.65 27.85 -4.02
CA GLU A 142 7.50 28.13 -5.44
C GLU A 142 8.83 28.59 -6.05
N PHE A 143 9.12 28.11 -7.25
CA PHE A 143 10.29 28.49 -8.04
C PHE A 143 9.86 28.85 -9.46
N SER A 144 10.46 29.90 -10.02
CA SER A 144 10.21 30.34 -11.40
C SER A 144 10.87 29.44 -12.44
N SER A 145 11.92 28.70 -12.07
CA SER A 145 12.63 27.78 -12.96
C SER A 145 13.43 26.73 -12.20
N LEU A 146 13.82 25.66 -12.90
CA LEU A 146 14.73 24.65 -12.35
C LEU A 146 16.11 25.24 -12.02
N GLU A 147 16.61 26.22 -12.78
CA GLU A 147 17.92 26.85 -12.52
C GLU A 147 17.89 27.73 -11.25
N GLU A 148 16.77 28.38 -10.96
CA GLU A 148 16.57 29.06 -9.68
C GLU A 148 16.64 28.07 -8.52
N TYR A 149 15.95 26.92 -8.63
CA TYR A 149 15.99 25.86 -7.63
C TYR A 149 17.42 25.36 -7.37
N LYS A 150 18.17 25.07 -8.44
CA LYS A 150 19.57 24.63 -8.36
C LYS A 150 20.51 25.68 -7.77
N SER A 151 20.16 26.96 -7.88
CA SER A 151 20.92 28.06 -7.30
C SER A 151 20.58 28.27 -5.83
N ALA A 152 19.34 27.98 -5.43
CA ALA A 152 18.86 28.09 -4.05
C ALA A 152 19.42 27.00 -3.13
N TYR A 153 19.62 25.78 -3.66
CA TYR A 153 20.09 24.63 -2.88
C TYR A 153 21.32 23.99 -3.51
N ASN A 154 22.28 23.59 -2.68
CA ASN A 154 23.49 22.91 -3.10
C ASN A 154 23.41 21.37 -2.92
N ASN A 155 22.42 20.87 -2.19
CA ASN A 155 22.27 19.47 -1.79
C ASN A 155 21.12 18.74 -2.51
N TYR A 156 20.87 19.07 -3.77
CA TYR A 156 19.82 18.43 -4.59
C TYR A 156 20.36 17.30 -5.44
N SER A 157 19.44 16.40 -5.85
CA SER A 157 19.67 15.33 -6.80
C SER A 157 18.56 15.34 -7.85
N ILE A 158 18.93 15.33 -9.13
CA ILE A 158 17.95 15.17 -10.22
C ILE A 158 17.48 13.73 -10.24
N VAL A 159 16.16 13.55 -10.29
CA VAL A 159 15.56 12.22 -10.26
C VAL A 159 15.70 11.54 -11.61
N ASN A 160 16.15 10.29 -11.59
CA ASN A 160 16.05 9.43 -12.76
C ASN A 160 14.60 8.93 -12.91
N LYS A 161 13.90 9.43 -13.94
CA LYS A 161 12.50 9.09 -14.27
C LYS A 161 12.25 7.61 -14.60
N GLY A 162 13.31 6.82 -14.78
CA GLY A 162 13.26 5.35 -14.93
C GLY A 162 13.71 4.56 -13.71
N ALA A 163 14.11 5.24 -12.62
CA ALA A 163 14.59 4.62 -11.37
C ALA A 163 13.47 4.41 -10.33
N GLU A 164 13.85 3.92 -9.15
CA GLU A 164 12.96 3.20 -8.22
C GLU A 164 12.19 4.03 -7.19
N ASP A 165 12.62 5.25 -6.83
CA ASP A 165 12.10 5.87 -5.59
C ASP A 165 11.17 7.09 -5.81
N TYR A 166 11.41 7.93 -6.83
CA TYR A 166 10.65 9.19 -7.03
C TYR A 166 10.33 9.60 -8.48
N PRO A 167 10.07 8.67 -9.43
CA PRO A 167 9.93 9.00 -10.86
C PRO A 167 8.86 10.06 -11.18
N TYR A 168 7.90 10.34 -10.29
CA TYR A 168 6.95 11.43 -10.46
C TYR A 168 7.59 12.83 -10.36
N TYR A 169 8.67 12.98 -9.59
CA TYR A 169 9.31 14.26 -9.26
C TYR A 169 10.53 14.55 -10.14
N GLU A 170 10.94 15.81 -10.24
CA GLU A 170 12.10 16.27 -11.04
C GLU A 170 13.40 16.24 -10.24
N ALA A 171 13.34 16.65 -8.98
CA ALA A 171 14.48 16.67 -8.09
C ALA A 171 14.05 16.31 -6.67
N THR A 172 14.99 15.74 -5.92
CA THR A 172 14.87 15.53 -4.48
C THR A 172 16.02 16.19 -3.75
N ARG A 173 15.84 16.50 -2.46
CA ARG A 173 16.95 16.82 -1.56
C ARG A 173 16.65 16.40 -0.14
N GLU A 174 17.72 16.19 0.61
CA GLU A 174 17.62 15.97 2.06
C GLU A 174 17.25 17.28 2.76
N VAL A 175 16.47 17.15 3.83
CA VAL A 175 16.02 18.27 4.69
C VAL A 175 16.58 18.11 6.10
N THR A 176 16.73 19.22 6.81
CA THR A 176 17.20 19.23 8.20
C THR A 176 16.07 19.58 9.17
N TRP A 177 16.22 19.22 10.44
CA TRP A 177 15.26 19.63 11.47
C TRP A 177 15.21 21.14 11.64
N GLU A 178 16.36 21.82 11.51
CA GLU A 178 16.44 23.28 11.57
C GLU A 178 15.56 23.93 10.50
N GLU A 179 15.59 23.38 9.28
CA GLU A 179 14.75 23.83 8.18
C GLU A 179 13.26 23.56 8.45
N LEU A 180 12.92 22.33 8.85
CA LEU A 180 11.52 21.94 9.09
C LEU A 180 10.88 22.70 10.24
N LEU A 181 11.63 22.97 11.31
CA LEU A 181 11.13 23.69 12.48
C LEU A 181 10.95 25.20 12.23
N GLN A 182 11.58 25.75 11.19
CA GLN A 182 11.42 27.14 10.75
C GLN A 182 10.23 27.35 9.79
N ALA A 183 9.55 26.29 9.36
CA ALA A 183 8.41 26.39 8.46
C ALA A 183 7.30 27.30 9.04
N LYS A 184 6.61 28.04 8.16
CA LYS A 184 5.67 29.12 8.55
C LYS A 184 4.33 28.64 9.15
N PHE A 185 4.12 27.32 9.27
CA PHE A 185 2.89 26.71 9.76
C PHE A 185 3.01 26.27 11.24
N PRO A 186 1.89 25.93 11.91
CA PRO A 186 1.95 25.28 13.21
C PRO A 186 2.79 24.00 13.13
N ASN A 187 3.95 23.99 13.79
CA ASN A 187 4.93 22.89 13.70
C ASN A 187 4.84 21.93 14.90
N SER A 188 3.68 21.79 15.56
CA SER A 188 3.60 20.95 16.76
C SER A 188 3.75 19.46 16.47
N PHE A 189 3.32 19.02 15.28
CA PHE A 189 3.51 17.69 14.74
C PHE A 189 4.98 17.45 14.40
N VAL A 190 5.60 18.36 13.63
CA VAL A 190 7.02 18.31 13.29
C VAL A 190 7.90 18.33 14.54
N THR A 191 7.54 19.13 15.55
CA THR A 191 8.24 19.21 16.85
C THR A 191 8.09 17.90 17.63
N LEU A 192 6.92 17.26 17.58
CA LEU A 192 6.74 15.94 18.20
C LEU A 192 7.65 14.90 17.54
N LEU A 193 7.72 14.91 16.20
CA LEU A 193 8.58 14.00 15.44
C LEU A 193 10.07 14.28 15.69
N SER A 194 10.49 15.55 15.79
CA SER A 194 11.91 15.91 16.04
C SER A 194 12.42 15.39 17.39
N ASN A 195 11.53 15.26 18.37
CA ASN A 195 11.87 14.71 19.69
C ASN A 195 11.91 13.17 19.73
N SER A 196 11.66 12.51 18.59
CA SER A 196 11.52 11.05 18.51
C SER A 196 12.87 10.33 18.31
N GLY A 197 13.98 11.06 18.19
CA GLY A 197 15.34 10.51 18.09
C GLY A 197 15.81 10.14 16.68
N PHE A 198 15.22 10.73 15.64
CA PHE A 198 15.53 10.46 14.22
C PHE A 198 16.14 11.66 13.52
N GLU A 199 16.75 11.43 12.36
CA GLU A 199 17.19 12.52 11.48
C GLU A 199 16.04 12.94 10.56
N ALA A 200 15.97 14.23 10.23
CA ALA A 200 14.89 14.77 9.39
C ALA A 200 14.80 14.07 8.02
N ARG A 201 15.94 13.67 7.44
CA ARG A 201 16.02 12.94 6.18
C ARG A 201 15.38 11.55 6.20
N ASP A 202 15.22 10.92 7.37
CA ASP A 202 14.61 9.59 7.49
C ASP A 202 13.08 9.63 7.37
N ILE A 203 12.51 10.83 7.56
CA ILE A 203 11.06 11.00 7.68
C ILE A 203 10.51 12.05 6.72
N CYS A 204 11.33 12.91 6.14
CA CYS A 204 10.88 13.98 5.27
C CYS A 204 11.82 14.07 4.08
N THR A 205 11.25 14.22 2.90
CA THR A 205 11.99 14.48 1.66
C THR A 205 11.44 15.74 1.03
N ALA A 206 12.34 16.58 0.53
CA ALA A 206 11.93 17.69 -0.32
C ALA A 206 11.79 17.19 -1.76
N LEU A 207 10.62 17.40 -2.33
CA LEU A 207 10.20 16.82 -3.60
C LEU A 207 9.80 17.95 -4.57
N LEU A 208 10.60 18.17 -5.61
CA LEU A 208 10.35 19.19 -6.62
C LEU A 208 9.58 18.61 -7.80
N ARG A 209 8.55 19.31 -8.26
CA ARG A 209 7.84 18.98 -9.50
C ARG A 209 7.56 20.23 -10.34
N PRO A 210 7.29 20.09 -11.64
CA PRO A 210 6.78 21.18 -12.44
C PRO A 210 5.36 21.54 -11.96
N ASN A 211 5.07 22.83 -11.99
CA ASN A 211 3.74 23.37 -11.79
C ASN A 211 2.96 23.27 -13.10
N GLU A 212 2.57 22.06 -13.47
CA GLU A 212 1.61 21.83 -14.55
C GLU A 212 0.24 22.13 -13.97
N ASP A 213 -0.40 23.21 -14.43
CA ASP A 213 -1.73 23.72 -14.00
C ASP A 213 -2.54 22.67 -13.25
N GLY A 214 -2.43 22.70 -11.92
CA GLY A 214 -3.10 21.73 -11.06
C GLY A 214 -4.61 21.79 -11.28
N CYS A 215 -5.32 20.73 -10.88
CA CYS A 215 -6.78 20.68 -10.78
C CYS A 215 -7.37 21.68 -9.74
N GLY A 216 -6.84 22.90 -9.65
CA GLY A 216 -7.30 23.99 -8.80
C GLY A 216 -7.14 25.32 -9.53
N ASP A 217 -8.18 26.16 -9.47
CA ASP A 217 -8.36 27.44 -10.18
C ASP A 217 -7.34 28.55 -9.83
N GLY A 218 -6.05 28.33 -10.03
CA GLY A 218 -5.01 29.30 -9.68
C GLY A 218 -4.02 29.58 -10.80
N ASN A 219 -4.09 30.79 -11.38
CA ASN A 219 -2.98 31.40 -12.12
C ASN A 219 -1.77 31.57 -11.16
N SER A 220 -0.94 30.55 -10.98
CA SER A 220 0.34 30.68 -10.28
C SER A 220 1.42 31.07 -11.30
N SER A 221 2.23 32.08 -10.96
CA SER A 221 3.36 32.55 -11.78
C SER A 221 4.62 31.68 -11.63
N SER A 222 4.56 30.60 -10.84
CA SER A 222 5.68 29.70 -10.59
C SER A 222 5.66 28.52 -11.55
N ALA A 223 6.81 28.15 -12.10
CA ALA A 223 6.93 27.02 -13.02
C ALA A 223 7.22 25.69 -12.30
N TYR A 224 7.69 25.76 -11.05
CA TYR A 224 8.03 24.60 -10.23
C TYR A 224 7.57 24.81 -8.78
N ILE A 225 7.18 23.72 -8.15
CA ILE A 225 6.78 23.69 -6.73
C ILE A 225 7.58 22.59 -6.03
N GLU A 226 8.25 22.96 -4.93
CA GLU A 226 8.83 22.04 -3.96
C GLU A 226 7.86 21.78 -2.82
N TYR A 227 7.69 20.51 -2.50
CA TYR A 227 6.91 20.02 -1.37
C TYR A 227 7.88 19.49 -0.32
N LEU A 228 7.79 20.01 0.91
CA LEU A 228 8.42 19.39 2.06
C LEU A 228 7.44 18.39 2.64
N GLU A 229 7.63 17.11 2.33
CA GLU A 229 6.64 16.08 2.58
C GLU A 229 7.18 15.01 3.54
N ILE A 230 6.44 14.75 4.62
CA ILE A 230 6.76 13.69 5.56
C ILE A 230 6.30 12.35 4.97
N ALA A 231 7.19 11.36 4.97
CA ALA A 231 6.91 10.01 4.53
C ALA A 231 5.71 9.41 5.28
N PRO A 232 4.89 8.58 4.63
CA PRO A 232 3.73 7.96 5.25
C PRO A 232 4.10 7.19 6.54
N LEU A 233 3.34 7.46 7.61
CA LEU A 233 3.49 6.77 8.89
C LEU A 233 2.62 5.51 8.90
N SER A 234 3.18 4.40 9.37
CA SER A 234 2.47 3.14 9.54
C SER A 234 2.53 2.67 11.00
N PHE A 235 1.48 2.02 11.47
CA PHE A 235 1.29 1.70 12.89
C PHE A 235 1.20 0.19 13.06
N VAL A 236 2.18 -0.38 13.76
CA VAL A 236 2.30 -1.83 13.94
C VAL A 236 1.67 -2.28 15.25
N PHE A 237 0.84 -3.32 15.17
CA PHE A 237 0.17 -3.96 16.29
C PHE A 237 0.51 -5.45 16.35
N LEU A 238 0.45 -6.02 17.54
CA LEU A 238 0.35 -7.45 17.77
C LEU A 238 -1.08 -7.79 18.17
N GLY A 239 -1.74 -8.64 17.40
CA GLY A 239 -3.00 -9.26 17.77
C GLY A 239 -2.78 -10.61 18.43
N ILE A 240 -3.38 -10.80 19.60
CA ILE A 240 -3.45 -12.07 20.31
C ILE A 240 -4.89 -12.55 20.28
N THR A 241 -5.13 -13.65 19.57
CA THR A 241 -6.46 -14.28 19.45
C THR A 241 -6.53 -15.49 20.36
N ASN A 242 -7.59 -15.59 21.15
CA ASN A 242 -7.90 -16.85 21.84
C ASN A 242 -8.45 -17.85 20.83
N VAL A 243 -7.67 -18.87 20.47
CA VAL A 243 -8.11 -19.95 19.57
C VAL A 243 -8.60 -21.20 20.31
N SER A 244 -8.53 -21.19 21.64
CA SER A 244 -9.07 -22.26 22.47
C SER A 244 -10.60 -22.23 22.53
N ARG A 245 -11.18 -23.31 23.07
CA ARG A 245 -12.62 -23.41 23.36
C ARG A 245 -13.03 -22.79 24.70
N LYS A 246 -12.06 -22.32 25.50
CA LYS A 246 -12.29 -21.83 26.87
C LYS A 246 -11.93 -20.34 26.97
N PRO A 247 -12.51 -19.60 27.92
CA PRO A 247 -12.01 -18.26 28.24
C PRO A 247 -10.58 -18.33 28.77
N ILE A 248 -9.73 -17.43 28.31
CA ILE A 248 -8.35 -17.30 28.80
C ILE A 248 -8.12 -15.91 29.36
N LYS A 249 -7.14 -15.80 30.25
CA LYS A 249 -6.79 -14.55 30.91
C LYS A 249 -5.34 -14.21 30.60
N LEU A 250 -5.15 -13.17 29.80
CA LEU A 250 -3.82 -12.66 29.45
C LEU A 250 -3.25 -11.88 30.65
N GLN A 251 -2.02 -12.21 31.07
CA GLN A 251 -1.42 -11.63 32.27
C GLN A 251 -0.27 -10.70 31.94
N LEU A 252 0.68 -11.17 31.12
CA LEU A 252 1.95 -10.48 30.90
C LEU A 252 2.43 -10.66 29.46
N LEU A 253 2.89 -9.58 28.85
CA LEU A 253 3.70 -9.61 27.65
C LEU A 253 5.17 -9.45 28.03
N LYS A 254 5.99 -10.48 27.78
CA LYS A 254 7.45 -10.36 27.91
C LYS A 254 8.02 -9.73 26.66
N THR A 255 9.01 -8.87 26.84
CA THR A 255 9.71 -8.17 25.75
C THR A 255 11.21 -8.19 25.99
N ASP A 256 11.98 -7.73 25.01
CA ASP A 256 13.44 -7.59 25.11
C ASP A 256 13.90 -6.58 26.17
N LYS A 257 13.08 -5.58 26.49
CA LYS A 257 13.43 -4.49 27.43
C LYS A 257 12.73 -4.60 28.77
N GLN A 258 11.41 -4.77 28.77
CA GLN A 258 10.61 -4.77 30.00
C GLN A 258 9.31 -5.57 29.85
N ASN A 259 8.82 -6.13 30.95
CA ASN A 259 7.56 -6.86 30.93
C ASN A 259 6.37 -5.91 31.06
N HIS A 260 5.34 -6.10 30.24
CA HIS A 260 4.13 -5.28 30.25
C HIS A 260 2.96 -6.08 30.81
N LYS A 261 2.30 -5.55 31.85
CA LYS A 261 1.06 -6.14 32.37
C LYS A 261 -0.06 -5.94 31.37
N LEU A 262 -0.77 -7.02 31.08
CA LEU A 262 -1.92 -7.01 30.17
C LEU A 262 -3.23 -6.75 30.93
N PRO A 263 -4.27 -6.28 30.24
CA PRO A 263 -5.57 -6.04 30.86
C PRO A 263 -6.14 -7.28 31.55
N ASN A 264 -6.64 -7.08 32.77
CA ASN A 264 -7.10 -8.15 33.66
C ASN A 264 -8.56 -8.56 33.36
N PHE A 265 -8.83 -9.12 32.17
CA PHE A 265 -10.15 -9.64 31.79
C PHE A 265 -10.06 -10.95 31.01
N ASN A 266 -11.17 -11.69 30.93
CA ASN A 266 -11.25 -12.93 30.17
C ASN A 266 -11.45 -12.64 28.69
N VAL A 267 -10.53 -13.12 27.85
CA VAL A 267 -10.67 -13.15 26.40
C VAL A 267 -11.43 -14.43 26.04
N LEU A 268 -12.63 -14.28 25.49
CA LEU A 268 -13.47 -15.42 25.09
C LEU A 268 -12.93 -16.07 23.80
N PRO A 269 -13.35 -17.30 23.46
CA PRO A 269 -12.99 -17.92 22.19
C PRO A 269 -13.20 -17.00 20.99
N MET A 270 -12.21 -16.94 20.11
CA MET A 270 -12.07 -16.08 18.93
C MET A 270 -11.93 -14.57 19.18
N GLU A 271 -12.12 -14.09 20.42
CA GLU A 271 -11.85 -12.68 20.74
C GLU A 271 -10.36 -12.37 20.66
N MET A 272 -10.06 -11.11 20.34
CA MET A 272 -8.69 -10.63 20.12
C MET A 272 -8.32 -9.48 21.05
N LEU A 273 -7.09 -9.49 21.56
CA LEU A 273 -6.43 -8.30 22.12
C LEU A 273 -5.42 -7.75 21.12
N LEU A 274 -5.61 -6.52 20.67
CA LEU A 274 -4.65 -5.74 19.90
C LEU A 274 -3.72 -4.97 20.85
N ILE A 275 -2.42 -5.09 20.63
CA ILE A 275 -1.37 -4.46 21.41
C ILE A 275 -0.53 -3.56 20.49
N PRO A 276 -0.55 -2.23 20.71
CA PRO A 276 0.32 -1.28 20.01
C PRO A 276 1.80 -1.61 20.20
N LEU A 277 2.60 -1.66 19.13
CA LEU A 277 4.02 -2.01 19.21
C LEU A 277 4.97 -0.89 18.78
N SER A 278 4.71 -0.24 17.65
CA SER A 278 5.56 0.86 17.17
C SER A 278 4.99 1.59 15.97
N THR A 279 5.43 2.83 15.77
CA THR A 279 5.29 3.54 14.49
C THR A 279 6.46 3.18 13.57
N VAL A 280 6.24 3.07 12.26
CA VAL A 280 7.29 2.89 11.26
C VAL A 280 7.06 3.79 10.04
N THR A 281 8.12 4.10 9.28
CA THR A 281 8.06 4.76 7.97
C THR A 281 8.53 3.83 6.86
N ASN A 282 8.28 4.23 5.61
CA ASN A 282 8.71 3.52 4.41
C ASN A 282 8.19 2.07 4.30
N ALA A 283 7.04 1.81 4.93
CA ALA A 283 6.39 0.51 4.94
C ALA A 283 5.30 0.35 3.86
N PHE A 284 5.19 1.30 2.93
CA PHE A 284 4.18 1.30 1.87
C PHE A 284 4.38 0.17 0.83
N ASP A 285 5.58 -0.39 0.74
CA ASP A 285 5.91 -1.51 -0.16
C ASP A 285 5.19 -2.82 0.19
N ILE A 286 4.66 -2.92 1.41
CA ILE A 286 4.05 -4.13 1.95
C ILE A 286 2.86 -4.58 1.10
N ASP A 287 2.03 -3.66 0.62
CA ASP A 287 0.78 -4.01 -0.05
C ASP A 287 0.93 -4.36 -1.54
N ARG A 288 2.12 -4.17 -2.13
CA ARG A 288 2.38 -4.17 -3.59
C ARG A 288 2.03 -5.45 -4.35
N GLU A 289 2.34 -6.61 -3.78
CA GLU A 289 2.09 -7.94 -4.39
C GLU A 289 1.42 -8.87 -3.37
N SER A 290 0.49 -8.31 -2.60
CA SER A 290 -0.25 -9.07 -1.62
C SER A 290 -1.29 -9.96 -2.32
N ILE A 291 -1.35 -11.23 -1.92
CA ILE A 291 -2.53 -12.06 -2.19
C ILE A 291 -3.62 -11.54 -1.26
N CYS A 292 -4.48 -10.64 -1.74
CA CYS A 292 -5.66 -10.21 -0.99
C CYS A 292 -6.59 -11.41 -0.79
N LEU A 293 -6.57 -12.01 0.40
CA LEU A 293 -7.38 -13.18 0.71
C LEU A 293 -8.82 -12.82 1.09
N GLU A 294 -9.09 -11.58 1.52
CA GLU A 294 -10.41 -11.12 1.93
C GLU A 294 -10.65 -9.68 1.48
N HIS A 295 -11.32 -9.48 0.34
CA HIS A 295 -11.80 -8.16 -0.05
C HIS A 295 -13.25 -7.97 0.45
N THR A 296 -13.47 -7.01 1.34
CA THR A 296 -14.81 -6.64 1.79
C THR A 296 -15.15 -5.24 1.30
N ASN A 297 -16.10 -5.15 0.35
CA ASN A 297 -16.68 -3.88 -0.09
C ASN A 297 -17.38 -3.16 1.07
N GLY A 298 -16.65 -2.31 1.79
CA GLY A 298 -17.21 -1.37 2.76
C GLY A 298 -17.66 -0.08 2.08
N GLU A 299 -18.66 0.61 2.65
CA GLU A 299 -19.18 1.92 2.19
C GLU A 299 -18.12 3.05 2.13
N ARG A 300 -16.88 2.79 2.58
CA ARG A 300 -15.71 3.67 2.49
C ARG A 300 -14.38 2.95 2.15
N GLY A 301 -14.41 1.76 1.52
CA GLY A 301 -13.18 1.14 1.00
C GLY A 301 -12.10 0.80 2.04
N GLU A 302 -12.46 0.23 3.19
CA GLU A 302 -11.48 -0.39 4.10
C GLU A 302 -11.11 -1.76 3.53
N ASP A 303 -9.92 -1.88 2.93
CA ASP A 303 -9.37 -3.12 2.40
C ASP A 303 -8.58 -3.85 3.50
N PHE A 304 -9.00 -5.07 3.80
CA PHE A 304 -8.30 -5.96 4.73
C PHE A 304 -7.42 -6.92 3.93
N SER A 305 -6.13 -6.65 3.81
CA SER A 305 -5.24 -7.48 3.00
C SER A 305 -4.33 -8.31 3.89
N LYS A 306 -4.45 -9.63 3.82
CA LYS A 306 -3.39 -10.52 4.34
C LYS A 306 -2.24 -10.50 3.35
N VAL A 307 -1.09 -9.96 3.73
CA VAL A 307 0.06 -9.87 2.83
C VAL A 307 0.91 -11.12 2.96
N LEU A 308 0.84 -11.97 1.93
CA LEU A 308 1.84 -13.01 1.66
C LEU A 308 2.63 -12.55 0.44
N ASN A 309 3.74 -11.85 0.69
CA ASN A 309 4.54 -11.32 -0.41
C ASN A 309 5.42 -12.44 -1.00
N PRO A 310 5.32 -12.78 -2.29
CA PRO A 310 6.19 -13.77 -2.92
C PRO A 310 7.65 -13.31 -2.99
N ILE A 311 7.90 -12.00 -2.82
CA ILE A 311 9.22 -11.37 -2.85
C ILE A 311 9.58 -10.87 -1.45
N ASN A 312 10.81 -11.09 -1.02
CA ASN A 312 11.33 -10.51 0.22
C ASN A 312 11.36 -8.98 0.10
N ILE A 313 10.56 -8.29 0.91
CA ILE A 313 10.59 -6.84 1.05
C ILE A 313 11.95 -6.45 1.63
N ASN A 314 12.57 -5.43 1.06
CA ASN A 314 13.76 -4.83 1.65
C ASN A 314 13.36 -4.06 2.92
N THR A 315 13.67 -4.62 4.08
CA THR A 315 13.36 -4.01 5.38
C THR A 315 14.38 -2.95 5.83
N ASP A 316 15.50 -2.77 5.11
CA ASP A 316 16.58 -1.85 5.52
C ASP A 316 16.14 -0.38 5.53
N ASN A 317 15.16 -0.07 4.68
CA ASN A 317 14.57 1.27 4.55
C ASN A 317 13.45 1.53 5.56
N ILE A 318 12.90 0.49 6.21
CA ILE A 318 11.86 0.65 7.22
C ILE A 318 12.51 1.16 8.51
N LYS A 319 12.17 2.38 8.89
CA LYS A 319 12.62 2.98 10.15
C LYS A 319 11.49 2.96 11.17
N ASN A 320 11.83 2.67 12.42
CA ASN A 320 10.88 2.83 13.52
C ASN A 320 10.78 4.31 13.89
N ILE A 321 9.68 4.79 14.46
CA ILE A 321 9.58 6.15 15.01
C ILE A 321 9.12 6.09 16.46
N GLY A 322 9.88 6.75 17.33
CA GLY A 322 9.59 6.84 18.75
C GLY A 322 9.84 5.52 19.49
N GLY A 323 8.90 5.14 20.35
CA GLY A 323 8.99 3.91 21.13
C GLY A 323 8.79 2.65 20.28
N LYS A 324 9.49 1.58 20.67
CA LYS A 324 9.32 0.24 20.11
C LYS A 324 9.22 -0.81 21.20
N ILE A 325 8.23 -1.68 21.09
CA ILE A 325 8.06 -2.88 21.91
C ILE A 325 8.37 -4.10 21.03
N ASN A 326 9.39 -4.90 21.41
CA ASN A 326 9.69 -6.17 20.74
C ASN A 326 9.17 -7.34 21.60
N PRO A 327 8.00 -7.90 21.29
CA PRO A 327 7.44 -8.99 22.07
C PRO A 327 8.27 -10.28 21.92
N LEU A 328 8.40 -11.03 23.00
CA LEU A 328 9.10 -12.33 23.06
C LEU A 328 8.15 -13.48 23.37
N SER A 329 7.27 -13.29 24.35
CA SER A 329 6.29 -14.31 24.75
C SER A 329 5.13 -13.67 25.52
N ILE A 330 4.05 -14.43 25.66
CA ILE A 330 2.87 -14.06 26.44
C ILE A 330 2.59 -15.08 27.53
N ILE A 331 2.37 -14.59 28.75
CA ILE A 331 1.90 -15.39 29.88
C ILE A 331 0.38 -15.24 29.95
N TYR A 332 -0.32 -16.37 30.00
CA TYR A 332 -1.76 -16.43 30.17
C TYR A 332 -2.17 -17.57 31.10
N ASN A 333 -3.42 -17.53 31.56
CA ASN A 333 -4.02 -18.53 32.43
C ASN A 333 -5.40 -18.95 31.90
N ASP A 334 -5.71 -20.23 31.90
CA ASP A 334 -6.98 -20.81 31.42
C ASP A 334 -7.91 -21.30 32.55
N ASN A 335 -7.59 -20.92 33.80
CA ASN A 335 -8.14 -21.37 35.08
C ASN A 335 -7.67 -22.76 35.55
N GLU A 336 -6.91 -23.50 34.75
CA GLU A 336 -6.30 -24.79 35.13
C GLU A 336 -4.80 -24.64 35.40
N GLY A 337 -4.13 -23.78 34.64
CA GLY A 337 -2.70 -23.51 34.78
C GLY A 337 -2.28 -22.15 34.26
N GLU A 338 -1.02 -21.81 34.51
CA GLU A 338 -0.33 -20.69 33.88
C GLU A 338 0.58 -21.22 32.79
N TYR A 339 0.55 -20.58 31.63
CA TYR A 339 1.28 -21.01 30.45
C TYR A 339 2.00 -19.83 29.82
N GLU A 340 3.11 -20.12 29.18
CA GLU A 340 3.88 -19.16 28.39
C GLU A 340 3.92 -19.62 26.93
N VAL A 341 3.61 -18.71 26.02
CA VAL A 341 3.65 -18.97 24.57
C VAL A 341 4.58 -17.96 23.93
N GLU A 342 5.57 -18.47 23.20
CA GLU A 342 6.50 -17.62 22.45
C GLU A 342 5.78 -16.87 21.31
N ILE A 343 6.23 -15.65 21.07
CA ILE A 343 5.75 -14.81 19.98
C ILE A 343 6.86 -14.77 18.93
N HIS A 344 6.52 -15.12 17.70
CA HIS A 344 7.46 -15.03 16.60
C HIS A 344 7.90 -13.58 16.38
N LYS A 345 9.10 -13.37 15.86
CA LYS A 345 9.59 -12.02 15.54
C LYS A 345 8.71 -11.37 14.47
N LEU A 346 8.58 -10.03 14.54
CA LEU A 346 7.95 -9.23 13.50
C LEU A 346 8.64 -9.49 12.16
N ASP A 347 7.88 -9.98 11.19
CA ASP A 347 8.31 -10.22 9.82
C ASP A 347 7.38 -9.41 8.90
N PHE A 348 7.94 -8.42 8.21
CA PHE A 348 7.19 -7.56 7.29
C PHE A 348 6.71 -8.30 6.04
N ASN A 349 7.21 -9.51 5.77
CA ASN A 349 6.71 -10.37 4.70
C ASN A 349 5.53 -11.25 5.12
N ASN A 350 5.17 -11.24 6.42
CA ASN A 350 4.13 -12.09 6.99
C ASN A 350 3.34 -11.33 8.07
N LEU A 351 2.46 -10.43 7.63
CA LEU A 351 1.57 -9.66 8.48
C LEU A 351 0.26 -9.32 7.76
N TYR A 352 -0.72 -8.82 8.51
CA TYR A 352 -1.97 -8.29 7.98
C TYR A 352 -1.83 -6.79 7.77
N SER A 353 -2.04 -6.32 6.55
CA SER A 353 -2.11 -4.91 6.25
C SER A 353 -3.56 -4.45 6.20
N ILE A 354 -3.82 -3.31 6.81
CA ILE A 354 -5.12 -2.68 6.81
C ILE A 354 -4.92 -1.29 6.24
N ASN A 355 -5.59 -1.05 5.12
CA ASN A 355 -5.48 0.18 4.38
C ASN A 355 -6.88 0.66 4.00
N SER A 356 -7.08 1.97 4.02
CA SER A 356 -8.28 2.61 3.45
C SER A 356 -7.79 3.30 2.20
N TYR A 357 -7.83 2.59 1.07
CA TYR A 357 -7.22 3.09 -0.15
C TYR A 357 -7.96 4.28 -0.75
N TRP A 358 -7.17 5.09 -1.44
CA TRP A 358 -7.58 6.01 -2.48
C TRP A 358 -8.35 5.28 -3.59
N GLN A 359 -9.68 5.48 -3.66
CA GLN A 359 -10.53 4.93 -4.73
C GLN A 359 -10.84 5.96 -5.84
N CYS A 360 -10.00 7.00 -5.97
CA CYS A 360 -10.29 8.10 -6.89
C CYS A 360 -9.40 8.03 -8.13
N GLY A 361 -10.03 7.95 -9.29
CA GLY A 361 -9.37 8.15 -10.57
C GLY A 361 -8.88 9.59 -10.72
N SER A 362 -7.64 9.76 -11.18
CA SER A 362 -7.10 11.09 -11.48
C SER A 362 -6.93 11.33 -12.96
N CYS A 363 -6.06 10.60 -13.66
CA CYS A 363 -5.76 10.78 -15.08
C CYS A 363 -5.00 9.56 -15.62
N PRO A 364 -5.12 9.25 -16.94
CA PRO A 364 -4.19 8.33 -17.57
C PRO A 364 -2.76 8.86 -17.56
N HIS A 365 -1.79 7.97 -17.42
CA HIS A 365 -0.38 8.31 -17.28
C HIS A 365 0.39 8.10 -18.59
N LEU A 366 1.23 9.08 -18.95
CA LEU A 366 2.15 9.02 -20.08
C LEU A 366 3.54 8.56 -19.63
N PHE A 367 4.04 7.55 -20.35
CA PHE A 367 5.41 7.09 -20.25
C PHE A 367 6.07 7.11 -21.63
N TYR A 368 7.39 7.24 -21.64
CA TYR A 368 8.21 7.07 -22.82
C TYR A 368 9.07 5.82 -22.71
N LYS A 369 9.21 5.13 -23.83
CA LYS A 369 10.25 4.12 -24.01
C LYS A 369 11.38 4.70 -24.84
N THR A 370 12.57 4.69 -24.29
CA THR A 370 13.75 5.23 -24.98
C THR A 370 14.56 4.12 -25.67
N ASN A 371 15.61 4.52 -26.39
CA ASN A 371 16.46 3.60 -27.16
C ASN A 371 17.10 2.47 -26.33
N ASP A 372 17.23 2.64 -25.02
CA ASP A 372 17.71 1.61 -24.09
C ASP A 372 16.63 0.58 -23.71
N GLY A 373 15.42 0.69 -24.28
CA GLY A 373 14.31 -0.21 -24.06
C GLY A 373 13.55 0.02 -22.75
N LEU A 374 14.00 0.95 -21.91
CA LEU A 374 13.40 1.22 -20.60
C LEU A 374 12.24 2.22 -20.71
N GLN A 375 11.17 1.93 -19.96
CA GLN A 375 10.07 2.84 -19.70
C GLN A 375 10.47 3.88 -18.65
N ARG A 376 10.12 5.15 -18.91
CA ARG A 376 10.31 6.30 -18.03
C ARG A 376 9.04 7.12 -17.96
N TYR A 377 8.71 7.60 -16.77
CA TYR A 377 7.53 8.45 -16.58
C TYR A 377 7.73 9.83 -17.23
N SER A 378 6.65 10.37 -17.80
CA SER A 378 6.63 11.73 -18.34
C SER A 378 5.69 12.63 -17.54
N ARG A 379 4.37 12.42 -17.64
CA ARG A 379 3.33 13.27 -17.02
C ARG A 379 1.96 12.59 -17.06
N GLU A 380 0.98 13.21 -16.44
CA GLU A 380 -0.44 12.88 -16.60
C GLU A 380 -0.97 13.40 -17.95
N LEU A 381 -1.95 12.70 -18.51
CA LEU A 381 -2.64 13.07 -19.75
C LEU A 381 -4.09 13.46 -19.48
N LEU A 382 -4.63 14.33 -20.32
CA LEU A 382 -6.05 14.70 -20.31
C LEU A 382 -6.49 15.30 -18.96
N VAL A 383 -5.60 15.96 -18.22
CA VAL A 383 -5.80 16.39 -16.81
C VAL A 383 -7.15 17.06 -16.55
N ALA A 384 -7.56 17.96 -17.44
CA ALA A 384 -8.82 18.69 -17.33
C ALA A 384 -10.04 17.95 -17.93
N SER A 385 -9.98 16.64 -18.19
CA SER A 385 -10.97 15.89 -18.99
C SER A 385 -11.68 14.78 -18.20
N SER A 386 -11.82 14.95 -16.89
CA SER A 386 -12.67 14.08 -16.07
C SER A 386 -14.11 14.16 -16.56
N ASN A 387 -14.73 13.01 -16.89
CA ASN A 387 -16.10 12.86 -17.34
C ASN A 387 -16.49 13.66 -18.60
N LYS A 388 -15.57 14.40 -19.22
CA LYS A 388 -15.81 15.24 -20.41
C LYS A 388 -14.69 15.05 -21.42
N SER A 389 -15.03 14.99 -22.70
CA SER A 389 -14.01 14.89 -23.76
C SER A 389 -13.17 16.17 -23.79
N GLY A 390 -11.86 15.98 -23.83
CA GLY A 390 -10.86 17.02 -23.91
C GLY A 390 -9.73 16.62 -24.83
N LYS A 391 -8.69 17.46 -24.85
CA LYS A 391 -7.54 17.28 -25.74
C LYS A 391 -6.25 17.52 -24.98
N ASP A 392 -5.23 16.79 -25.37
CA ASP A 392 -3.88 16.92 -24.85
C ASP A 392 -2.85 16.83 -25.98
N TYR A 393 -1.75 17.58 -25.86
CA TYR A 393 -0.76 17.75 -26.91
C TYR A 393 0.66 17.69 -26.34
N PHE A 394 1.56 17.05 -27.07
CA PHE A 394 2.98 17.05 -26.73
C PHE A 394 3.86 16.77 -27.96
N THR A 395 5.13 17.14 -27.86
CA THR A 395 6.16 16.86 -28.87
C THR A 395 7.12 15.82 -28.35
N ILE A 396 7.49 14.85 -29.19
CA ILE A 396 8.34 13.73 -28.80
C ILE A 396 9.79 14.19 -28.62
N PRO A 397 10.38 14.01 -27.42
CA PRO A 397 11.75 14.42 -27.17
C PRO A 397 12.77 13.48 -27.85
N PRO A 398 14.06 13.88 -27.92
CA PRO A 398 15.11 13.03 -28.46
C PRO A 398 15.21 11.68 -27.73
N LYS A 399 15.65 10.64 -28.45
CA LYS A 399 15.89 9.27 -27.93
C LYS A 399 14.66 8.49 -27.49
N VAL A 400 13.45 9.03 -27.66
CA VAL A 400 12.18 8.30 -27.48
C VAL A 400 11.86 7.51 -28.73
N THR A 401 11.45 6.25 -28.55
CA THR A 401 11.08 5.32 -29.61
C THR A 401 9.60 4.96 -29.58
N HIS A 402 8.99 4.94 -28.39
CA HIS A 402 7.58 4.64 -28.22
C HIS A 402 6.96 5.55 -27.15
N VAL A 403 5.69 5.87 -27.37
CA VAL A 403 4.78 6.42 -26.37
C VAL A 403 4.00 5.27 -25.75
N ILE A 404 3.84 5.31 -24.43
CA ILE A 404 3.04 4.35 -23.67
C ILE A 404 2.04 5.14 -22.83
N ILE A 405 0.75 4.92 -23.06
CA ILE A 405 -0.34 5.48 -22.25
C ILE A 405 -0.85 4.35 -21.36
N ARG A 406 -0.91 4.58 -20.05
CA ARG A 406 -1.36 3.57 -19.07
C ARG A 406 -2.50 4.11 -18.23
N GLU A 407 -3.47 3.24 -17.98
CA GLU A 407 -4.43 3.46 -16.91
C GLU A 407 -3.92 2.74 -15.66
N LEU A 408 -3.60 3.49 -14.59
CA LEU A 408 -3.01 2.93 -13.37
C LEU A 408 -3.98 2.98 -12.18
N GLU A 409 -5.00 3.81 -12.25
CA GLU A 409 -5.91 4.10 -11.14
C GLU A 409 -7.27 3.44 -11.35
N ASP A 410 -8.15 3.53 -10.35
CA ASP A 410 -9.53 3.03 -10.45
C ASP A 410 -10.40 3.98 -11.30
N GLU A 411 -10.10 4.00 -12.60
CA GLU A 411 -10.87 4.68 -13.64
C GLU A 411 -10.86 3.94 -14.99
N ILE A 412 -11.71 4.42 -15.90
CA ILE A 412 -11.74 3.97 -17.29
C ILE A 412 -11.36 5.15 -18.19
N THR A 413 -10.28 4.99 -18.93
CA THR A 413 -9.83 5.97 -19.93
C THR A 413 -10.38 5.63 -21.30
N TYR A 414 -11.04 6.61 -21.92
CA TYR A 414 -11.58 6.56 -23.28
C TYR A 414 -10.73 7.46 -24.17
N LEU A 415 -9.96 6.85 -25.07
CA LEU A 415 -9.19 7.54 -26.10
C LEU A 415 -10.01 7.54 -27.39
N ASP A 416 -10.74 8.63 -27.63
CA ASP A 416 -11.55 8.83 -28.82
C ASP A 416 -10.65 8.79 -30.07
N LYS A 417 -9.54 9.54 -30.05
CA LYS A 417 -8.53 9.57 -31.11
C LYS A 417 -7.12 9.79 -30.57
N VAL A 418 -6.15 9.18 -31.22
CA VAL A 418 -4.72 9.50 -31.06
C VAL A 418 -4.18 9.86 -32.44
N LEU A 419 -3.55 11.02 -32.56
CA LEU A 419 -2.98 11.54 -33.81
C LEU A 419 -1.48 11.72 -33.65
N ILE A 420 -0.74 11.39 -34.71
CA ILE A 420 0.70 11.68 -34.84
C ILE A 420 0.88 12.50 -36.11
N ASN A 421 1.41 13.71 -35.97
CA ASN A 421 1.56 14.67 -37.07
C ASN A 421 0.26 14.84 -37.87
N GLU A 422 -0.86 15.04 -37.15
CA GLU A 422 -2.22 15.20 -37.69
C GLU A 422 -2.82 13.93 -38.34
N ILE A 423 -2.09 12.81 -38.36
CA ILE A 423 -2.58 11.52 -38.87
C ILE A 423 -3.16 10.70 -37.72
N VAL A 424 -4.43 10.30 -37.84
CA VAL A 424 -5.08 9.42 -36.87
C VAL A 424 -4.44 8.02 -36.91
N VAL A 425 -3.87 7.60 -35.78
CA VAL A 425 -3.23 6.29 -35.63
C VAL A 425 -4.09 5.29 -34.83
N PHE A 426 -4.93 5.79 -33.92
CA PHE A 426 -5.89 4.99 -33.17
C PHE A 426 -7.21 5.74 -33.02
N GLU A 427 -8.30 4.98 -33.01
CA GLU A 427 -9.64 5.47 -32.71
C GLU A 427 -10.34 4.53 -31.72
N ASN A 428 -11.18 5.11 -30.86
CA ASN A 428 -12.08 4.41 -29.93
C ASN A 428 -11.39 3.34 -29.08
N LYS A 429 -10.26 3.68 -28.47
CA LYS A 429 -9.58 2.79 -27.51
C LYS A 429 -10.10 3.03 -26.11
N VAL A 430 -10.29 1.94 -25.37
CA VAL A 430 -10.69 1.96 -23.96
C VAL A 430 -9.60 1.27 -23.18
N LEU A 431 -9.14 1.92 -22.11
CA LEU A 431 -8.16 1.39 -21.18
C LEU A 431 -8.84 1.27 -19.81
N ASN A 432 -8.86 0.07 -19.25
CA ASN A 432 -9.23 -0.17 -17.86
C ASN A 432 -7.97 -0.16 -16.99
N LYS A 433 -8.12 -0.11 -15.67
CA LYS A 433 -7.00 -0.25 -14.73
C LYS A 433 -6.06 -1.39 -15.09
N GLY A 434 -4.79 -1.04 -15.28
CA GLY A 434 -3.70 -1.95 -15.67
C GLY A 434 -3.48 -2.09 -17.18
N ASP A 435 -4.45 -1.68 -18.01
CA ASP A 435 -4.31 -1.67 -19.47
C ASP A 435 -3.33 -0.58 -19.94
N PHE A 436 -2.77 -0.78 -21.13
CA PHE A 436 -1.91 0.21 -21.76
C PHE A 436 -2.03 0.21 -23.29
N LEU A 437 -1.72 1.36 -23.88
CA LEU A 437 -1.57 1.55 -25.31
C LEU A 437 -0.12 1.97 -25.60
N GLU A 438 0.64 1.14 -26.31
CA GLU A 438 2.02 1.42 -26.74
C GLU A 438 2.07 1.62 -28.27
N PHE A 439 2.74 2.68 -28.72
CA PHE A 439 2.92 2.95 -30.15
C PHE A 439 4.23 3.65 -30.48
N LYS A 440 4.73 3.41 -31.70
CA LYS A 440 6.00 3.94 -32.20
C LYS A 440 5.89 5.42 -32.53
N VAL A 441 6.97 6.15 -32.24
CA VAL A 441 7.13 7.57 -32.55
C VAL A 441 8.57 7.89 -32.94
N ASN A 442 8.77 9.01 -33.62
CA ASN A 442 10.07 9.59 -33.92
C ASN A 442 10.27 10.90 -33.16
N THR A 443 11.53 11.31 -33.00
CA THR A 443 11.86 12.61 -32.42
C THR A 443 11.18 13.75 -33.20
N ASN A 444 10.62 14.71 -32.46
CA ASN A 444 9.84 15.85 -32.95
C ASN A 444 8.46 15.52 -33.55
N ASP A 445 8.01 14.25 -33.51
CA ASP A 445 6.61 13.96 -33.81
C ASP A 445 5.70 14.75 -32.86
N LYS A 446 4.63 15.32 -33.41
CA LYS A 446 3.59 16.01 -32.64
C LYS A 446 2.46 15.04 -32.38
N VAL A 447 2.18 14.76 -31.11
CA VAL A 447 1.11 13.86 -30.70
C VAL A 447 -0.05 14.66 -30.14
N GLU A 448 -1.26 14.38 -30.64
CA GLU A 448 -2.53 14.87 -30.10
C GLU A 448 -3.35 13.69 -29.59
N ILE A 449 -3.85 13.80 -28.38
CA ILE A 449 -4.75 12.83 -27.76
C ILE A 449 -6.09 13.51 -27.53
N ILE A 450 -7.16 12.87 -27.98
CA ILE A 450 -8.54 13.31 -27.76
C ILE A 450 -9.26 12.21 -26.99
N GLY A 451 -9.87 12.56 -25.88
CA GLY A 451 -10.51 11.58 -25.02
C GLY A 451 -10.96 12.12 -23.68
N LYS A 452 -11.32 11.22 -22.79
CA LYS A 452 -11.74 11.49 -21.41
C LYS A 452 -11.40 10.32 -20.51
N TYR A 453 -11.42 10.54 -19.21
CA TYR A 453 -11.40 9.47 -18.22
C TYR A 453 -12.65 9.54 -17.34
N VAL A 454 -13.06 8.40 -16.79
CA VAL A 454 -14.25 8.26 -15.94
C VAL A 454 -13.84 7.49 -14.68
N PRO A 455 -13.70 8.18 -13.53
CA PRO A 455 -13.43 7.54 -12.24
C PRO A 455 -14.55 6.57 -11.83
N PHE A 456 -14.21 5.46 -11.18
CA PHE A 456 -15.21 4.48 -10.71
C PHE A 456 -16.12 5.02 -9.59
N GLN A 457 -15.66 6.01 -8.81
CA GLN A 457 -16.48 6.73 -7.83
C GLN A 457 -16.51 8.23 -8.12
N ASN A 458 -17.70 8.84 -7.96
CA ASN A 458 -17.93 10.28 -8.12
C ASN A 458 -17.35 11.14 -6.99
N SER A 459 -16.46 10.59 -6.15
CA SER A 459 -15.86 11.36 -5.06
C SER A 459 -14.87 12.37 -5.63
N ILE A 460 -15.26 13.64 -5.57
CA ILE A 460 -14.36 14.79 -5.55
C ILE A 460 -13.57 14.67 -4.24
N SER A 461 -12.58 13.80 -4.19
CA SER A 461 -11.60 13.83 -3.11
C SER A 461 -10.63 14.96 -3.44
N ASN A 462 -10.70 16.05 -2.66
CA ASN A 462 -9.80 17.21 -2.77
C ASN A 462 -8.33 16.91 -2.40
N THR A 463 -7.89 15.65 -2.46
CA THR A 463 -6.71 15.17 -1.73
C THR A 463 -5.74 14.45 -2.66
N ASN A 464 -5.18 15.11 -3.68
CA ASN A 464 -4.13 14.51 -4.53
C ASN A 464 -3.01 13.86 -3.69
N ASP A 465 -2.98 12.53 -3.56
CA ASP A 465 -1.89 11.80 -2.90
C ASP A 465 -0.76 11.56 -3.90
N PHE A 466 0.23 12.45 -3.87
CA PHE A 466 1.40 12.37 -4.75
C PHE A 466 2.32 11.19 -4.42
N TRP A 467 2.36 10.74 -3.15
CA TRP A 467 3.12 9.54 -2.77
C TRP A 467 2.54 8.30 -3.43
N PHE A 468 1.23 8.13 -3.37
CA PHE A 468 0.56 7.00 -3.99
C PHE A 468 0.72 7.00 -5.51
N ARG A 469 0.59 8.16 -6.17
CA ARG A 469 0.86 8.27 -7.62
C ARG A 469 2.29 7.89 -7.97
N ASN A 470 3.25 8.44 -7.24
CA ASN A 470 4.65 8.06 -7.41
C ASN A 470 4.84 6.55 -7.25
N GLN A 471 4.16 5.95 -6.28
CA GLN A 471 4.18 4.51 -6.05
C GLN A 471 3.60 3.69 -7.21
N LEU A 472 2.47 4.10 -7.79
CA LEU A 472 1.89 3.47 -8.98
C LEU A 472 2.86 3.51 -10.17
N ILE A 473 3.54 4.64 -10.35
CA ILE A 473 4.53 4.85 -11.42
C ILE A 473 5.76 3.98 -11.23
N ILE A 474 6.31 3.89 -10.01
CA ILE A 474 7.40 2.98 -9.67
C ILE A 474 7.04 1.55 -10.04
N ASN A 475 5.84 1.11 -9.65
CA ASN A 475 5.37 -0.25 -9.89
C ASN A 475 5.22 -0.52 -11.39
N SER A 476 4.65 0.42 -12.14
CA SER A 476 4.56 0.38 -13.59
C SER A 476 5.94 0.24 -14.25
N ASN A 477 6.92 1.05 -13.83
CA ASN A 477 8.29 0.97 -14.32
C ASN A 477 8.94 -0.38 -13.98
N LYS A 478 8.82 -0.86 -12.73
CA LYS A 478 9.37 -2.16 -12.30
C LYS A 478 8.77 -3.31 -13.10
N ALA A 479 7.45 -3.33 -13.27
CA ALA A 479 6.75 -4.38 -14.00
C ALA A 479 7.12 -4.40 -15.50
N TYR A 480 7.21 -3.23 -16.14
CA TYR A 480 7.57 -3.13 -17.56
C TYR A 480 9.05 -3.44 -17.79
N ASN A 481 9.94 -2.82 -17.02
CA ASN A 481 11.39 -2.91 -17.24
C ASN A 481 11.95 -4.30 -16.87
N LYS A 482 11.38 -5.00 -15.87
CA LYS A 482 11.74 -6.41 -15.58
C LYS A 482 11.38 -7.36 -16.71
N LYS A 483 10.23 -7.16 -17.38
CA LYS A 483 9.84 -7.99 -18.54
C LYS A 483 10.79 -7.82 -19.73
N GLY A 484 11.31 -6.60 -19.94
CA GLY A 484 12.27 -6.32 -21.01
C GLY A 484 13.61 -7.04 -20.87
N GLN A 485 14.07 -7.29 -19.64
CA GLN A 485 15.34 -7.98 -19.35
C GLN A 485 15.29 -9.50 -19.53
N LEU A 486 14.09 -10.11 -19.54
CA LEU A 486 13.92 -11.56 -19.77
C LEU A 486 13.81 -11.92 -21.26
N THR A 487 13.74 -10.91 -22.14
CA THR A 487 13.62 -11.06 -23.61
C THR A 487 14.90 -10.69 -24.37
N THR A 488 15.99 -10.43 -23.65
CA THR A 488 17.37 -10.31 -24.18
C THR A 488 18.21 -11.44 -23.62
#